data_AF-A0A522QVG1-F1
#
_entry.id   AF-A0A522QVG1-F1
#
_cell.length_a   1.000
_cell.length_b   1.000
_cell.length_c   1.000
_cell.angle_alpha   90.00
_cell.angle_beta   90.00
_cell.angle_gamma   90.00
#
_symmetry.space_group_name_H-M   'P 1'
#
loop_
_entity.id
_entity.type
_entity.pdbx_description
1 polymer ?
#
loop_
_entity_poly.entity_id
_entity_poly.type
_entity_poly.pdbx_seq_one_letter_code
_entity_poly.pdbx_strand_id
1 'polypeptide(L)'
;MLVLPPAARAEVSIGIGVSVGFPPPALPVYAQPIAPGPGYIWTPGYWAWDPAYGYYWVPGTWVMPPEIGLLWTPGWWGWSDGFYRWNAGYWGMNVGFYGGVNYGYGYFGTGYSGGYWRGGDFYYNRAVSNVNITNIRNVYVDNTVINNVNVNRVSYNGGRGGIAAQPTAAQRTYGNQRRFQPTSVQTRQREVAMRDPAQRFKTNQGRPAVFATQRAGDFQGPHAVRTPAAANSRMVAAPNRGMVQAPERGRAPVNAPNRGTVQAPERGR
;
A
#
# COMPACT_ATOMS: atom_id res chain seq x y z
N MET A 1 22.28 8.58 -39.74
CA MET A 1 21.57 7.32 -39.50
C MET A 1 20.96 7.41 -38.10
N LEU A 2 19.66 7.68 -37.99
CA LEU A 2 18.97 7.88 -36.72
C LEU A 2 18.60 6.50 -36.14
N VAL A 3 19.13 6.13 -34.98
CA VAL A 3 18.78 4.87 -34.30
C VAL A 3 17.62 5.15 -33.35
N LEU A 4 16.45 4.58 -33.65
CA LEU A 4 15.28 4.60 -32.77
C LEU A 4 15.53 3.66 -31.57
N PRO A 5 15.24 4.07 -30.32
CA PRO A 5 15.29 3.16 -29.19
C PRO A 5 14.19 2.08 -29.33
N PRO A 6 14.44 0.83 -28.91
CA PRO A 6 13.43 -0.21 -28.96
C PRO A 6 12.25 0.13 -28.05
N ALA A 7 11.04 0.05 -28.60
CA ALA A 7 9.81 0.17 -27.83
C ALA A 7 9.76 -0.96 -26.78
N ALA A 8 9.69 -0.60 -25.49
CA ALA A 8 9.43 -1.55 -24.42
C ALA A 8 8.07 -2.21 -24.65
N ARG A 9 8.08 -3.52 -24.96
CA ARG A 9 6.86 -4.31 -25.14
C ARG A 9 6.16 -4.46 -23.80
N ALA A 10 4.90 -4.06 -23.73
CA ALA A 10 4.05 -4.34 -22.57
C ALA A 10 3.65 -5.82 -22.62
N GLU A 11 4.40 -6.67 -21.93
CA GLU A 11 4.00 -8.05 -21.71
C GLU A 11 2.87 -8.07 -20.68
N VAL A 12 1.70 -8.55 -21.10
CA VAL A 12 0.62 -8.94 -20.20
C VAL A 12 1.11 -10.16 -19.45
N SER A 13 1.75 -9.97 -18.29
CA SER A 13 2.01 -11.08 -17.37
C SER A 13 0.68 -11.51 -16.75
N ILE A 14 -0.03 -12.36 -17.47
CA ILE A 14 -1.02 -13.26 -16.89
C ILE A 14 -0.19 -14.18 -16.00
N GLY A 15 -0.28 -14.02 -14.68
CA GLY A 15 0.33 -14.99 -13.77
C GLY A 15 -0.19 -16.36 -14.14
N ILE A 16 0.69 -17.22 -14.67
CA ILE A 16 0.38 -18.62 -15.00
C ILE A 16 -0.37 -19.19 -13.79
N GLY A 17 -1.61 -19.61 -14.04
CA GLY A 17 -2.74 -19.55 -13.09
C GLY A 17 -2.55 -20.34 -11.80
N VAL A 18 -1.91 -19.71 -10.81
CA VAL A 18 -1.87 -20.26 -9.45
C VAL A 18 -3.29 -20.33 -8.93
N SER A 19 -3.78 -21.54 -8.70
CA SER A 19 -5.11 -21.84 -8.19
C SER A 19 -4.97 -22.79 -7.00
N VAL A 20 -5.47 -22.39 -5.84
CA VAL A 20 -5.31 -23.12 -4.57
C VAL A 20 -6.68 -23.50 -4.03
N GLY A 21 -6.84 -24.71 -3.49
CA GLY A 21 -8.14 -25.21 -2.98
C GLY A 21 -8.52 -24.72 -1.58
N PHE A 22 -7.64 -24.00 -0.88
CA PHE A 22 -7.86 -23.50 0.47
C PHE A 22 -7.38 -22.05 0.60
N PRO A 23 -7.95 -21.24 1.50
CA PRO A 23 -7.68 -19.80 1.55
C PRO A 23 -6.24 -19.50 1.96
N PRO A 24 -5.69 -18.36 1.50
CA PRO A 24 -4.45 -17.84 2.05
C PRO A 24 -4.60 -17.53 3.56
N PRO A 25 -3.52 -17.65 4.34
CA PRO A 25 -3.56 -17.32 5.76
C PRO A 25 -3.90 -15.85 6.01
N ALA A 26 -4.33 -15.54 7.22
CA ALA A 26 -4.54 -14.15 7.64
C ALA A 26 -3.26 -13.32 7.49
N LEU A 27 -3.40 -12.03 7.16
CA LEU A 27 -2.25 -11.13 7.08
C LEU A 27 -1.53 -11.05 8.43
N PRO A 28 -0.19 -11.17 8.45
CA PRO A 28 0.61 -10.85 9.60
C PRO A 28 0.51 -9.36 9.96
N VAL A 29 0.74 -9.04 11.22
CA VAL A 29 0.80 -7.66 11.70
C VAL A 29 2.23 -7.30 12.03
N TYR A 30 2.71 -6.20 11.47
CA TYR A 30 4.11 -5.79 11.55
C TYR A 30 4.24 -4.29 11.34
N ALA A 31 5.32 -3.70 11.85
CA ALA A 31 5.67 -2.30 11.64
C ALA A 31 6.26 -2.08 10.23
N GLN A 32 5.97 -0.95 9.59
CA GLN A 32 6.67 -0.54 8.38
C GLN A 32 8.08 -0.06 8.74
N PRO A 33 9.15 -0.58 8.12
CA PRO A 33 10.49 -0.06 8.32
C PRO A 33 10.58 1.38 7.81
N ILE A 34 11.56 2.14 8.29
CA ILE A 34 11.73 3.53 7.83
C ILE A 34 12.13 3.56 6.35
N ALA A 35 11.56 4.48 5.57
CA ALA A 35 11.91 4.61 4.15
C ALA A 35 13.42 4.88 3.95
N PRO A 36 14.07 4.26 2.95
CA PRO A 36 15.50 4.46 2.69
C PRO A 36 15.85 5.89 2.25
N GLY A 37 14.93 6.55 1.55
CA GLY A 37 15.12 7.89 0.99
C GLY A 37 13.90 8.35 0.18
N PRO A 38 13.98 9.56 -0.42
CA PRO A 38 12.91 10.10 -1.27
C PRO A 38 12.63 9.21 -2.49
N GLY A 39 11.40 9.23 -2.99
CA GLY A 39 10.98 8.51 -4.19
C GLY A 39 10.70 7.01 -4.02
N TYR A 40 11.08 6.42 -2.88
CA TYR A 40 10.68 5.04 -2.54
C TYR A 40 9.19 4.95 -2.23
N ILE A 41 8.51 3.97 -2.81
CA ILE A 41 7.10 3.65 -2.56
C ILE A 41 7.03 2.35 -1.76
N TRP A 42 6.11 2.32 -0.79
CA TRP A 42 5.89 1.13 0.01
C TRP A 42 5.21 0.04 -0.83
N THR A 43 5.79 -1.16 -0.84
CA THR A 43 5.16 -2.35 -1.42
C THR A 43 4.83 -3.30 -0.27
N PRO A 44 3.54 -3.55 0.03
CA PRO A 44 3.18 -4.35 1.21
C PRO A 44 3.54 -5.82 1.01
N GLY A 45 3.77 -6.51 2.13
CA GLY A 45 3.97 -7.95 2.12
C GLY A 45 2.69 -8.72 1.80
N TYR A 46 2.84 -9.93 1.28
CA TYR A 46 1.74 -10.78 0.85
C TYR A 46 2.08 -12.27 0.99
N TRP A 47 1.06 -13.11 1.08
CA TRP A 47 1.22 -14.55 0.97
C TRP A 47 1.40 -14.93 -0.50
N ALA A 48 2.58 -15.44 -0.87
CA ALA A 48 2.79 -16.10 -2.14
C ALA A 48 2.54 -17.61 -1.99
N TRP A 49 2.47 -18.33 -3.11
CA TRP A 49 2.27 -19.77 -3.14
C TRP A 49 3.39 -20.47 -3.89
N ASP A 50 3.80 -21.62 -3.38
CA ASP A 50 4.69 -22.56 -4.02
C ASP A 50 4.05 -23.97 -3.97
N PRO A 51 4.03 -24.75 -5.07
CA PRO A 51 3.43 -26.09 -5.07
C PRO A 51 4.07 -27.08 -4.08
N ALA A 52 5.37 -26.97 -3.80
CA ALA A 52 6.08 -27.89 -2.91
C ALA A 52 5.88 -27.53 -1.43
N TYR A 53 5.80 -26.24 -1.10
CA TYR A 53 5.81 -25.77 0.29
C TYR A 53 4.49 -25.14 0.77
N GLY A 54 3.59 -24.80 -0.15
CA GLY A 54 2.35 -24.07 0.13
C GLY A 54 2.57 -22.56 0.27
N TYR A 55 1.76 -21.91 1.11
CA TYR A 55 1.89 -20.47 1.34
C TYR A 55 3.20 -20.09 2.03
N TYR A 56 3.85 -19.05 1.54
CA TYR A 56 5.01 -18.41 2.17
C TYR A 56 4.86 -16.90 2.13
N TRP A 57 5.38 -16.22 3.15
CA TRP A 57 5.29 -14.79 3.28
C TRP A 57 6.39 -14.11 2.46
N VAL A 58 6.00 -13.20 1.56
CA VAL A 58 6.93 -12.26 0.93
C VAL A 58 6.90 -10.98 1.78
N PRO A 59 8.02 -10.58 2.43
CA PRO A 59 8.02 -9.42 3.30
C PRO A 59 7.76 -8.13 2.52
N GLY A 60 7.06 -7.18 3.16
CA GLY A 60 6.88 -5.85 2.59
C GLY A 60 8.21 -5.12 2.47
N THR A 61 8.38 -4.28 1.45
CA THR A 61 9.64 -3.55 1.24
C THR A 61 9.41 -2.21 0.56
N TRP A 62 10.32 -1.27 0.79
CA TRP A 62 10.39 -0.03 0.00
C TRP A 62 11.03 -0.30 -1.35
N VAL A 63 10.46 0.27 -2.41
CA VAL A 63 10.92 0.08 -3.80
C VAL A 63 10.85 1.40 -4.54
N MET A 64 11.88 1.74 -5.32
CA MET A 64 11.79 2.84 -6.29
C MET A 64 10.93 2.39 -7.48
N PRO A 65 9.95 3.20 -7.91
CA PRO A 65 9.16 2.85 -9.09
C PRO A 65 10.06 2.78 -10.34
N PRO A 66 9.67 2.02 -11.36
CA PRO A 66 10.43 1.95 -12.61
C PRO A 66 10.41 3.27 -13.40
N GLU A 67 9.40 4.11 -13.20
CA GLU A 67 9.31 5.47 -13.75
C GLU A 67 8.66 6.41 -12.71
N ILE A 68 9.00 7.70 -12.78
CA ILE A 68 8.37 8.75 -11.97
C ILE A 68 6.87 8.83 -12.28
N GLY A 69 6.05 9.07 -11.26
CA GLY A 69 4.59 9.15 -11.40
C GLY A 69 3.87 7.82 -11.19
N LEU A 70 4.58 6.68 -11.23
CA LEU A 70 3.97 5.38 -11.01
C LEU A 70 3.72 5.11 -9.53
N LEU A 71 2.64 4.40 -9.26
CA LEU A 71 2.25 3.85 -7.98
C LEU A 71 2.13 2.33 -8.08
N TRP A 72 2.31 1.66 -6.95
CA TRP A 72 2.19 0.21 -6.87
C TRP A 72 0.74 -0.20 -6.59
N THR A 73 0.19 -1.09 -7.42
CA THR A 73 -1.04 -1.84 -7.12
C THR A 73 -0.63 -3.20 -6.53
N PRO A 74 -0.96 -3.49 -5.26
CA PRO A 74 -0.64 -4.79 -4.65
C PRO A 74 -1.28 -5.96 -5.39
N GLY A 75 -0.55 -7.07 -5.44
CA GLY A 75 -1.16 -8.35 -5.83
C GLY A 75 -2.15 -8.82 -4.76
N TRP A 76 -3.10 -9.68 -5.12
CA TRP A 76 -4.13 -10.14 -4.21
C TRP A 76 -4.71 -11.50 -4.61
N TRP A 77 -5.22 -12.22 -3.62
CA TRP A 77 -5.92 -13.50 -3.83
C TRP A 77 -7.41 -13.26 -4.03
N GLY A 78 -7.96 -13.76 -5.14
CA GLY A 78 -9.38 -13.75 -5.42
C GLY A 78 -9.95 -15.16 -5.45
N TRP A 79 -11.09 -15.37 -4.80
CA TRP A 79 -11.84 -16.61 -4.90
C TRP A 79 -12.74 -16.59 -6.13
N SER A 80 -12.62 -17.61 -6.98
CA SER A 80 -13.50 -17.86 -8.13
C SER A 80 -13.57 -19.36 -8.41
N ASP A 81 -14.77 -19.86 -8.70
CA ASP A 81 -15.01 -21.24 -9.13
C ASP A 81 -14.44 -22.30 -8.18
N GLY A 82 -14.50 -22.05 -6.87
CA GLY A 82 -13.99 -22.95 -5.85
C GLY A 82 -12.48 -22.85 -5.57
N PHE A 83 -11.75 -22.01 -6.30
CA PHE A 83 -10.30 -21.83 -6.15
C PHE A 83 -9.92 -20.42 -5.74
N TYR A 84 -8.83 -20.30 -4.99
CA TYR A 84 -8.14 -19.04 -4.71
C TYR A 84 -7.07 -18.80 -5.77
N ARG A 85 -7.20 -17.70 -6.51
CA ARG A 85 -6.36 -17.33 -7.66
C ARG A 85 -5.54 -16.09 -7.35
N TRP A 86 -4.26 -16.11 -7.75
CA TRP A 86 -3.37 -14.96 -7.56
C TRP A 86 -3.52 -13.94 -8.70
N ASN A 87 -3.84 -12.71 -8.34
CA ASN A 87 -3.79 -11.55 -9.23
C ASN A 87 -2.47 -10.84 -9.00
N ALA A 88 -1.60 -10.82 -10.01
CA ALA A 88 -0.29 -10.19 -9.89
C ALA A 88 -0.39 -8.67 -9.72
N GLY A 89 0.43 -8.14 -8.81
CA GLY A 89 0.59 -6.69 -8.64
C GLY A 89 1.35 -6.06 -9.80
N TYR A 90 1.22 -4.74 -9.94
CA TYR A 90 1.82 -4.00 -11.05
C TYR A 90 2.02 -2.52 -10.70
N TRP A 91 2.94 -1.87 -11.40
CA TRP A 91 3.07 -0.40 -11.38
C TRP A 91 2.17 0.23 -12.45
N GLY A 92 1.57 1.36 -12.12
CA GLY A 92 0.74 2.14 -13.04
C GLY A 92 0.58 3.57 -12.54
N MET A 93 0.04 4.46 -13.37
CA MET A 93 -0.18 5.87 -13.00
C MET A 93 -1.20 6.02 -11.85
N ASN A 94 -2.10 5.06 -11.73
CA ASN A 94 -3.11 4.99 -10.68
C ASN A 94 -3.08 3.62 -10.01
N VAL A 95 -3.45 3.57 -8.74
CA VAL A 95 -3.63 2.30 -8.03
C VAL A 95 -4.97 1.67 -8.42
N GLY A 96 -4.90 0.49 -9.03
CA GLY A 96 -6.08 -0.27 -9.45
C GLY A 96 -6.72 -1.05 -8.30
N PHE A 97 -7.60 -1.98 -8.65
CA PHE A 97 -8.24 -2.84 -7.66
C PHE A 97 -7.28 -3.93 -7.17
N TYR A 98 -7.14 -4.02 -5.84
CA TYR A 98 -6.31 -5.03 -5.17
C TYR A 98 -7.13 -5.90 -4.20
N GLY A 99 -8.37 -6.23 -4.58
CA GLY A 99 -9.21 -7.16 -3.82
C GLY A 99 -9.90 -6.56 -2.58
N GLY A 100 -9.78 -5.26 -2.33
CA GLY A 100 -10.30 -4.67 -1.09
C GLY A 100 -9.46 -5.00 0.16
N VAL A 101 -8.32 -5.68 -0.01
CA VAL A 101 -7.48 -6.14 1.09
C VAL A 101 -6.81 -4.96 1.79
N ASN A 102 -6.95 -4.88 3.12
CA ASN A 102 -6.22 -3.91 3.92
C ASN A 102 -4.79 -4.42 4.16
N TYR A 103 -3.85 -3.94 3.35
CA TYR A 103 -2.43 -4.24 3.48
C TYR A 103 -1.69 -3.30 4.46
N GLY A 104 -2.38 -2.27 4.98
CA GLY A 104 -1.82 -1.26 5.86
C GLY A 104 -0.97 -0.21 5.14
N TYR A 105 -0.49 0.78 5.90
CA TYR A 105 0.47 1.79 5.44
C TYR A 105 0.07 2.53 4.16
N GLY A 106 -1.22 2.89 4.07
CA GLY A 106 -1.81 3.59 2.93
C GLY A 106 -2.60 2.70 1.99
N TYR A 107 -2.54 1.37 2.12
CA TYR A 107 -3.35 0.42 1.34
C TYR A 107 -4.50 -0.12 2.20
N PHE A 108 -5.58 0.66 2.32
CA PHE A 108 -6.73 0.33 3.18
C PHE A 108 -7.90 -0.35 2.45
N GLY A 109 -7.61 -0.99 1.32
CA GLY A 109 -8.58 -1.70 0.47
C GLY A 109 -8.99 -0.95 -0.79
N THR A 110 -8.73 0.36 -0.86
CA THR A 110 -8.90 1.15 -2.09
C THR A 110 -7.84 2.22 -2.20
N GLY A 111 -7.41 2.52 -3.44
CA GLY A 111 -6.42 3.54 -3.73
C GLY A 111 -5.13 3.39 -2.94
N TYR A 112 -4.43 4.50 -2.74
CA TYR A 112 -3.24 4.56 -1.91
C TYR A 112 -3.15 5.90 -1.18
N SER A 113 -3.04 5.84 0.13
CA SER A 113 -2.98 7.01 1.03
C SER A 113 -1.58 7.28 1.60
N GLY A 114 -0.58 6.50 1.18
CA GLY A 114 0.80 6.64 1.67
C GLY A 114 1.54 7.87 1.13
N GLY A 115 1.03 8.48 0.06
CA GLY A 115 1.56 9.68 -0.54
C GLY A 115 1.10 9.87 -1.99
N TYR A 116 1.62 10.88 -2.66
CA TYR A 116 1.30 11.19 -4.05
C TYR A 116 2.47 11.89 -4.77
N TRP A 117 2.47 11.84 -6.11
CA TRP A 117 3.43 12.56 -6.93
C TRP A 117 2.99 14.00 -7.19
N ARG A 118 3.92 14.96 -7.08
CA ARG A 118 3.72 16.36 -7.48
C ARG A 118 5.01 16.94 -8.03
N GLY A 119 4.97 17.41 -9.28
CA GLY A 119 6.13 18.04 -9.91
C GLY A 119 7.35 17.11 -10.03
N GLY A 120 7.13 15.80 -10.14
CA GLY A 120 8.20 14.80 -10.21
C GLY A 120 8.71 14.28 -8.85
N ASP A 121 8.29 14.90 -7.75
CA ASP A 121 8.63 14.48 -6.39
C ASP A 121 7.50 13.69 -5.74
N PHE A 122 7.85 12.67 -4.95
CA PHE A 122 6.88 11.95 -4.14
C PHE A 122 6.73 12.59 -2.75
N TYR A 123 5.50 12.97 -2.42
CA TYR A 123 5.11 13.55 -1.14
C TYR A 123 4.52 12.47 -0.24
N TYR A 124 5.07 12.29 0.95
CA TYR A 124 4.69 11.22 1.88
C TYR A 124 3.66 11.68 2.90
N ASN A 125 2.58 10.91 3.07
CA ASN A 125 1.66 11.10 4.19
C ASN A 125 2.22 10.48 5.47
N ARG A 126 2.67 11.30 6.40
CA ARG A 126 3.26 10.83 7.67
C ARG A 126 2.26 10.18 8.63
N ALA A 127 0.95 10.30 8.38
CA ALA A 127 -0.06 9.59 9.17
C ALA A 127 0.05 8.05 9.00
N VAL A 128 0.60 7.59 7.88
CA VAL A 128 0.63 6.17 7.51
C VAL A 128 1.96 5.71 6.90
N SER A 129 2.89 6.61 6.58
CA SER A 129 4.21 6.31 6.03
C SER A 129 5.32 6.63 7.03
N ASN A 130 6.14 5.64 7.36
CA ASN A 130 7.29 5.75 8.25
C ASN A 130 8.50 6.33 7.50
N VAL A 131 8.70 7.64 7.61
CA VAL A 131 9.76 8.39 6.92
C VAL A 131 10.60 9.23 7.89
N ASN A 132 11.91 9.34 7.63
CA ASN A 132 12.79 10.24 8.36
C ASN A 132 12.72 11.65 7.75
N ILE A 133 12.10 12.59 8.46
CA ILE A 133 11.95 13.99 8.01
C ILE A 133 13.26 14.77 7.92
N THR A 134 14.37 14.23 8.46
CA THR A 134 15.69 14.83 8.30
C THR A 134 16.16 14.71 6.84
N ASN A 135 15.85 13.57 6.20
CA ASN A 135 16.31 13.21 4.85
C ASN A 135 15.19 13.31 3.80
N ILE A 136 13.92 13.21 4.20
CA ILE A 136 12.75 13.29 3.32
C ILE A 136 11.92 14.50 3.73
N ARG A 137 12.03 15.59 2.96
CA ARG A 137 11.35 16.87 3.25
C ARG A 137 9.98 16.99 2.59
N ASN A 138 9.73 16.20 1.53
CA ASN A 138 8.46 16.18 0.80
C ASN A 138 7.44 15.36 1.60
N VAL A 139 6.87 15.97 2.65
CA VAL A 139 5.95 15.31 3.57
C VAL A 139 4.72 16.17 3.85
N TYR A 140 3.63 15.51 4.18
CA TYR A 140 2.41 16.12 4.70
C TYR A 140 1.79 15.19 5.74
N VAL A 141 0.71 15.65 6.39
CA VAL A 141 -0.07 14.84 7.33
C VAL A 141 -1.52 14.97 6.95
N ASP A 142 -2.14 13.83 6.61
CA ASP A 142 -3.59 13.71 6.48
C ASP A 142 -4.04 12.54 7.36
N ASN A 143 -4.67 12.86 8.49
CA ASN A 143 -5.19 11.88 9.45
C ASN A 143 -6.60 11.40 9.07
N THR A 144 -7.25 11.97 8.07
CA THR A 144 -8.61 11.54 7.70
C THR A 144 -8.61 10.11 7.16
N VAL A 145 -7.50 9.69 6.56
CA VAL A 145 -7.30 8.37 5.96
C VAL A 145 -7.27 7.22 6.98
N ILE A 146 -7.14 7.52 8.27
CA ILE A 146 -7.09 6.51 9.35
C ILE A 146 -8.39 6.42 10.17
N ASN A 147 -9.36 7.31 9.94
CA ASN A 147 -10.55 7.41 10.80
C ASN A 147 -11.56 6.27 10.59
N ASN A 148 -11.69 5.77 9.34
CA ASN A 148 -12.71 4.79 8.97
C ASN A 148 -12.09 3.53 8.34
N VAL A 149 -10.92 3.12 8.83
CA VAL A 149 -10.23 1.93 8.31
C VAL A 149 -10.78 0.69 8.99
N ASN A 150 -11.34 -0.23 8.20
CA ASN A 150 -11.68 -1.56 8.67
C ASN A 150 -10.37 -2.36 8.86
N VAL A 151 -9.96 -2.53 10.12
CA VAL A 151 -8.79 -3.34 10.47
C VAL A 151 -9.22 -4.79 10.65
N ASN A 152 -9.19 -5.53 9.54
CA ASN A 152 -9.27 -6.99 9.54
C ASN A 152 -7.98 -7.59 8.98
N ARG A 153 -7.78 -8.90 9.20
CA ARG A 153 -6.59 -9.62 8.74
C ARG A 153 -6.89 -10.52 7.54
N VAL A 154 -8.02 -10.31 6.86
CA VAL A 154 -8.39 -11.11 5.70
C VAL A 154 -7.47 -10.76 4.53
N SER A 155 -6.90 -11.78 3.89
CA SER A 155 -5.87 -11.63 2.85
C SER A 155 -6.38 -11.93 1.43
N TYR A 156 -7.70 -12.11 1.28
CA TYR A 156 -8.34 -12.49 0.03
C TYR A 156 -9.72 -11.87 -0.15
N ASN A 157 -10.15 -11.82 -1.40
CA ASN A 157 -11.45 -11.32 -1.84
C ASN A 157 -12.34 -12.48 -2.28
N GLY A 158 -13.64 -12.40 -1.99
CA GLY A 158 -14.63 -13.40 -2.37
C GLY A 158 -14.57 -14.69 -1.54
N GLY A 159 -15.51 -15.59 -1.79
CA GLY A 159 -15.62 -16.86 -1.06
C GLY A 159 -16.03 -16.69 0.40
N ARG A 160 -16.11 -17.81 1.12
CA ARG A 160 -16.50 -17.81 2.54
C ARG A 160 -15.42 -17.14 3.39
N GLY A 161 -15.81 -16.15 4.20
CA GLY A 161 -14.90 -15.41 5.09
C GLY A 161 -13.99 -14.39 4.39
N GLY A 162 -14.11 -14.25 3.08
CA GLY A 162 -13.35 -13.28 2.30
C GLY A 162 -13.96 -11.89 2.28
N ILE A 163 -13.20 -10.94 1.73
CA ILE A 163 -13.66 -9.56 1.55
C ILE A 163 -14.66 -9.51 0.41
N ALA A 164 -15.84 -8.94 0.64
CA ALA A 164 -16.89 -8.75 -0.36
C ALA A 164 -16.75 -7.40 -1.11
N ALA A 165 -15.54 -7.07 -1.58
CA ALA A 165 -15.27 -5.84 -2.30
C ALA A 165 -15.34 -6.07 -3.81
N GLN A 166 -15.81 -5.07 -4.56
CA GLN A 166 -15.86 -5.09 -6.02
C GLN A 166 -15.08 -3.90 -6.59
N PRO A 167 -14.45 -4.05 -7.77
CA PRO A 167 -13.72 -2.95 -8.39
C PRO A 167 -14.69 -1.87 -8.89
N THR A 168 -14.38 -0.61 -8.59
CA THR A 168 -15.08 0.53 -9.19
C THR A 168 -14.82 0.58 -10.70
N ALA A 169 -15.64 1.34 -11.44
CA ALA A 169 -15.42 1.55 -12.87
C ALA A 169 -14.02 2.13 -13.15
N ALA A 170 -13.58 3.10 -12.35
CA ALA A 170 -12.25 3.68 -12.46
C ALA A 170 -11.13 2.65 -12.21
N GLN A 171 -11.26 1.81 -11.18
CA GLN A 171 -10.27 0.78 -10.89
C GLN A 171 -10.17 -0.28 -11.99
N ARG A 172 -11.29 -0.64 -12.63
CA ARG A 172 -11.28 -1.51 -13.81
C ARG A 172 -10.53 -0.86 -14.96
N THR A 173 -10.77 0.43 -15.22
CA THR A 173 -10.04 1.19 -16.23
C THR A 173 -8.54 1.22 -15.94
N TYR A 174 -8.13 1.47 -14.68
CA TYR A 174 -6.70 1.48 -14.30
C TYR A 174 -6.02 0.13 -14.49
N GLY A 175 -6.73 -0.98 -14.27
CA GLY A 175 -6.22 -2.33 -14.55
C GLY A 175 -5.94 -2.60 -16.03
N ASN A 176 -6.63 -1.89 -16.93
CA ASN A 176 -6.51 -2.03 -18.38
C ASN A 176 -5.55 -1.02 -19.02
N GLN A 177 -5.08 -0.03 -18.26
CA GLN A 177 -4.08 0.94 -18.73
C GLN A 177 -2.69 0.29 -18.90
N ARG A 178 -1.71 1.07 -19.39
CA ARG A 178 -0.32 0.62 -19.43
C ARG A 178 0.16 0.30 -18.01
N ARG A 179 0.66 -0.93 -17.84
CA ARG A 179 1.19 -1.45 -16.58
C ARG A 179 2.65 -1.83 -16.75
N PHE A 180 3.39 -1.76 -15.66
CA PHE A 180 4.74 -2.31 -15.58
C PHE A 180 4.76 -3.44 -14.56
N GLN A 181 5.52 -4.46 -14.89
CA GLN A 181 5.70 -5.61 -14.04
C GLN A 181 6.49 -5.25 -12.77
N PRO A 182 6.46 -6.10 -11.72
CA PRO A 182 7.35 -5.95 -10.59
C PRO A 182 8.80 -5.73 -11.05
N THR A 183 9.52 -4.82 -10.38
CA THR A 183 10.93 -4.55 -10.66
C THR A 183 11.81 -5.75 -10.32
N SER A 184 13.04 -5.79 -10.82
CA SER A 184 14.01 -6.84 -10.50
C SER A 184 14.25 -7.00 -8.99
N VAL A 185 14.24 -5.89 -8.24
CA VAL A 185 14.39 -5.91 -6.78
C VAL A 185 13.18 -6.52 -6.07
N GLN A 186 11.96 -6.34 -6.59
CA GLN A 186 10.76 -7.03 -6.09
C GLN A 186 10.80 -8.53 -6.40
N THR A 187 11.25 -8.91 -7.59
CA THR A 187 11.45 -10.32 -7.95
C THR A 187 12.48 -10.96 -7.00
N ARG A 188 13.58 -10.26 -6.71
CA ARG A 188 14.59 -10.73 -5.75
C ARG A 188 14.02 -10.90 -4.33
N GLN A 189 13.22 -9.95 -3.84
CA GLN A 189 12.53 -10.06 -2.55
C GLN A 189 11.72 -11.36 -2.46
N ARG A 190 10.95 -11.67 -3.50
CA ARG A 190 10.13 -12.90 -3.57
C ARG A 190 10.99 -14.16 -3.64
N GLU A 191 12.06 -14.16 -4.43
CA GLU A 191 12.97 -15.31 -4.53
C GLU A 191 13.65 -15.64 -3.19
N VAL A 192 14.11 -14.62 -2.47
CA VAL A 192 14.70 -14.79 -1.13
C VAL A 192 13.66 -15.35 -0.17
N ALA A 193 12.45 -14.80 -0.17
CA ALA A 193 11.34 -15.31 0.65
C ALA A 193 11.00 -16.77 0.36
N MET A 194 10.92 -17.14 -0.92
CA MET A 194 10.57 -18.50 -1.37
C MET A 194 11.60 -19.53 -0.90
N ARG A 195 12.88 -19.15 -0.89
CA ARG A 195 14.00 -20.02 -0.50
C ARG A 195 14.19 -20.11 1.01
N ASP A 196 13.62 -19.21 1.80
CA ASP A 196 13.73 -19.19 3.25
C ASP A 196 12.60 -20.02 3.91
N PRO A 197 12.90 -21.19 4.52
CA PRO A 197 11.88 -22.01 5.17
C PRO A 197 11.17 -21.32 6.33
N ALA A 198 11.79 -20.30 6.94
CA ALA A 198 11.19 -19.53 8.02
C ALA A 198 10.06 -18.60 7.55
N GLN A 199 9.94 -18.35 6.23
CA GLN A 199 8.80 -17.63 5.66
C GLN A 199 7.60 -18.51 5.35
N ARG A 200 7.75 -19.83 5.36
CA ARG A 200 6.68 -20.78 5.01
C ARG A 200 5.65 -20.85 6.12
N PHE A 201 4.38 -20.73 5.76
CA PHE A 201 3.26 -20.81 6.70
C PHE A 201 3.26 -22.13 7.47
N LYS A 202 3.59 -23.25 6.81
CA LYS A 202 3.70 -24.57 7.46
C LYS A 202 4.74 -24.59 8.59
N THR A 203 5.80 -23.79 8.49
CA THR A 203 6.86 -23.69 9.51
C THR A 203 6.47 -22.71 10.62
N ASN A 204 5.92 -21.55 10.25
CA ASN A 204 5.79 -20.41 11.16
C ASN A 204 4.37 -20.14 11.65
N GLN A 205 3.37 -20.87 11.16
CA GLN A 205 1.96 -20.76 11.55
C GLN A 205 1.41 -19.32 11.49
N GLY A 206 1.86 -18.53 10.51
CA GLY A 206 1.44 -17.14 10.31
C GLY A 206 2.32 -16.10 11.02
N ARG A 207 3.48 -16.51 11.54
CA ARG A 207 4.47 -15.66 12.21
C ARG A 207 5.83 -15.70 11.48
N PRO A 208 5.92 -15.21 10.24
CA PRO A 208 7.15 -15.25 9.46
C PRO A 208 8.33 -14.63 10.20
N ALA A 209 9.54 -15.18 10.01
CA ALA A 209 10.73 -14.67 10.67
C ALA A 209 11.13 -13.25 10.21
N VAL A 210 10.69 -12.84 9.02
CA VAL A 210 10.89 -11.48 8.50
C VAL A 210 9.55 -10.99 7.95
N PHE A 211 9.02 -9.91 8.50
CA PHE A 211 7.72 -9.37 8.09
C PHE A 211 7.87 -8.28 7.03
N ALA A 212 8.94 -7.49 7.13
CA ALA A 212 9.27 -6.43 6.20
C ALA A 212 10.77 -6.15 6.16
N THR A 213 11.25 -5.54 5.09
CA THR A 213 12.63 -5.08 4.92
C THR A 213 12.65 -3.64 4.47
N GLN A 214 13.66 -2.88 4.91
CA GLN A 214 13.87 -1.54 4.35
C GLN A 214 14.33 -1.60 2.89
N ARG A 215 15.17 -2.58 2.56
CA ARG A 215 15.70 -2.82 1.22
C ARG A 215 15.31 -4.22 0.75
N ALA A 216 14.99 -4.35 -0.53
CA ALA A 216 14.57 -5.62 -1.08
C ALA A 216 15.72 -6.65 -1.06
N GLY A 217 15.41 -7.88 -0.66
CA GLY A 217 16.34 -9.02 -0.52
C GLY A 217 17.13 -9.02 0.79
N ASP A 218 17.13 -7.94 1.57
CA ASP A 218 17.98 -7.80 2.76
C ASP A 218 17.30 -8.32 4.05
N PHE A 219 17.16 -9.63 4.16
CA PHE A 219 16.48 -10.29 5.29
C PHE A 219 17.36 -10.38 6.54
N GLN A 220 18.67 -10.21 6.39
CA GLN A 220 19.66 -10.26 7.48
C GLN A 220 20.11 -8.86 7.93
N GLY A 221 19.72 -7.81 7.21
CA GLY A 221 20.04 -6.43 7.57
C GLY A 221 19.46 -5.96 8.91
N PRO A 222 20.04 -4.90 9.48
CA PRO A 222 19.61 -4.32 10.76
C PRO A 222 18.22 -3.67 10.69
N HIS A 223 17.75 -3.32 9.49
CA HIS A 223 16.46 -2.68 9.26
C HIS A 223 15.35 -3.65 8.82
N ALA A 224 15.59 -4.97 8.89
CA ALA A 224 14.56 -5.97 8.69
C ALA A 224 13.69 -6.11 9.96
N VAL A 225 12.37 -6.18 9.77
CA VAL A 225 11.38 -6.29 10.84
C VAL A 225 11.15 -7.78 11.11
N ARG A 226 11.70 -8.29 12.23
CA ARG A 226 11.68 -9.73 12.56
C ARG A 226 10.72 -10.13 13.67
N THR A 227 10.38 -9.20 14.55
CA THR A 227 9.39 -9.43 15.61
C THR A 227 8.11 -8.71 15.19
N PRO A 228 6.96 -9.39 15.14
CA PRO A 228 5.71 -8.68 14.96
C PRO A 228 5.53 -7.76 16.18
N ALA A 229 5.20 -6.50 15.93
CA ALA A 229 4.94 -5.57 17.03
C ALA A 229 3.80 -6.15 17.89
N ALA A 230 3.89 -6.01 19.23
CA ALA A 230 2.95 -6.62 20.19
C ALA A 230 1.49 -6.42 19.75
N ALA A 231 0.59 -7.37 20.02
CA ALA A 231 -0.81 -7.44 19.53
C ALA A 231 -1.69 -6.18 19.74
N ASN A 232 -1.20 -5.18 20.49
CA ASN A 232 -1.78 -3.83 20.59
C ASN A 232 -1.40 -2.91 19.42
N SER A 233 -0.55 -3.40 18.53
CA SER A 233 -0.32 -2.85 17.20
C SER A 233 -1.46 -3.34 16.34
N ARG A 234 -2.62 -2.68 16.38
CA ARG A 234 -3.49 -2.65 15.19
C ARG A 234 -2.58 -2.31 14.00
N MET A 235 -2.83 -2.76 12.78
CA MET A 235 -2.12 -2.19 11.61
C MET A 235 -2.06 -0.65 11.81
N VAL A 236 -0.89 -0.13 12.18
CA VAL A 236 -0.87 1.07 13.04
C VAL A 236 -1.17 2.25 12.13
N ALA A 237 -2.37 2.81 12.27
CA ALA A 237 -2.53 4.26 12.21
C ALA A 237 -1.56 4.83 13.25
N ALA A 238 -0.58 5.61 12.80
CA ALA A 238 0.65 6.03 13.48
C ALA A 238 0.58 6.22 15.02
N PRO A 239 1.71 6.01 15.74
CA PRO A 239 1.76 6.15 17.20
C PRO A 239 1.33 7.54 17.66
N ASN A 240 0.45 7.56 18.67
CA ASN A 240 0.02 8.77 19.35
C ASN A 240 1.12 9.24 20.33
N ARG A 241 1.43 10.55 20.27
CA ARG A 241 2.16 11.41 21.23
C ARG A 241 3.70 11.35 21.32
N GLY A 242 4.29 12.46 20.85
CA GLY A 242 5.20 13.30 21.63
C GLY A 242 4.70 14.75 21.55
N MET A 243 4.08 15.23 22.61
CA MET A 243 3.50 16.57 22.75
C MET A 243 4.64 17.58 22.89
N VAL A 244 4.84 18.45 21.90
CA VAL A 244 5.62 19.69 22.08
C VAL A 244 4.58 20.81 22.17
N GLN A 245 4.42 21.34 23.38
CA GLN A 245 3.61 22.53 23.65
C GLN A 245 4.17 23.71 22.85
N ALA A 246 3.31 24.32 22.03
CA ALA A 246 3.53 25.66 21.51
C ALA A 246 2.68 26.64 22.35
N PRO A 247 3.19 27.85 22.67
CA PRO A 247 2.58 28.72 23.66
C PRO A 247 1.31 29.40 23.14
N GLU A 248 0.35 29.58 24.05
CA GLU A 248 -0.92 30.26 23.82
C GLU A 248 -0.73 31.70 23.34
N ARG A 249 -1.44 32.07 22.27
CA ARG A 249 -1.84 33.46 22.02
C ARG A 249 -3.25 33.53 21.45
N GLY A 250 -4.12 34.18 22.23
CA GLY A 250 -5.06 35.21 21.76
C GLY A 250 -6.19 34.80 20.83
N ARG A 251 -7.40 34.70 21.40
CA ARG A 251 -8.69 34.64 20.70
C ARG A 251 -8.91 35.88 19.81
N ALA A 252 -9.52 35.69 18.63
CA ALA A 252 -10.35 36.69 17.95
C ALA A 252 -11.55 36.02 17.26
N PRO A 253 -12.72 36.66 17.16
CA PRO A 253 -14.01 35.99 17.00
C PRO A 253 -14.46 35.82 15.55
N VAL A 254 -15.39 34.88 15.40
CA VAL A 254 -16.09 34.42 14.20
C VAL A 254 -17.13 35.45 13.74
N ASN A 255 -17.12 35.85 12.46
CA ASN A 255 -18.26 36.52 11.82
C ASN A 255 -19.06 35.51 10.99
N ALA A 256 -20.35 35.37 11.32
CA ALA A 256 -21.35 34.62 10.55
C ALA A 256 -22.12 35.57 9.59
N PRO A 257 -22.69 35.08 8.47
CA PRO A 257 -23.35 35.91 7.48
C PRO A 257 -24.83 36.16 7.82
N ASN A 258 -25.27 37.41 7.66
CA ASN A 258 -26.64 37.86 7.89
C ASN A 258 -27.48 37.74 6.58
N ARG A 259 -28.75 37.34 6.70
CA ARG A 259 -29.69 37.11 5.58
C ARG A 259 -30.98 37.91 5.76
N GLY A 260 -31.38 38.64 4.72
CA GLY A 260 -32.72 39.21 4.49
C GLY A 260 -32.88 40.63 5.05
N THR A 261 -33.55 41.60 4.42
CA THR A 261 -34.44 41.69 3.24
C THR A 261 -34.67 43.20 2.99
N VAL A 262 -35.10 43.59 1.78
CA VAL A 262 -36.20 44.54 1.46
C VAL A 262 -35.95 45.31 0.14
N GLN A 263 -37.03 45.37 -0.61
CA GLN A 263 -37.37 45.86 -1.95
C GLN A 263 -37.02 47.32 -2.35
N ALA A 264 -36.83 47.41 -3.68
CA ALA A 264 -37.34 48.40 -4.66
C ALA A 264 -36.74 49.84 -4.73
N PRO A 265 -36.43 50.32 -5.95
CA PRO A 265 -36.01 51.71 -6.19
C PRO A 265 -37.15 52.57 -6.75
N GLU A 266 -37.22 53.86 -6.40
CA GLU A 266 -37.58 54.93 -7.36
C GLU A 266 -37.28 56.35 -6.84
N ARG A 267 -36.57 57.10 -7.70
CA ARG A 267 -36.59 58.55 -8.03
C ARG A 267 -36.73 59.62 -6.92
N GLY A 268 -35.82 60.60 -7.02
CA GLY A 268 -36.24 61.96 -7.37
C GLY A 268 -35.70 63.11 -6.51
N ARG A 269 -34.88 63.94 -7.18
CA ARG A 269 -34.41 65.30 -6.86
C ARG A 269 -33.30 65.46 -5.84
#